data_AF-A0A935B093-F1
#
_entry.id   AF-A0A935B093-F1
#
_cell.length_a   1.000
_cell.length_b   1.000
_cell.length_c   1.000
_cell.angle_alpha   90.00
_cell.angle_beta   90.00
_cell.angle_gamma   90.00
#
_symmetry.space_group_name_H-M   'P 1'
#
loop_
_entity.id
_entity.type
_entity.pdbx_description
1 polymer ?
#
loop_
_entity_poly.entity_id
_entity_poly.type
_entity_poly.pdbx_seq_one_letter_code
_entity_poly.pdbx_strand_id
1 'polypeptide(L)'
;MLAAVAHPGTDGAVVDLRRLGTGGQTREVSNPLVDVGALLGERSDAVMFNVASPTPHYWRLTALEHFDGEAWSSAVTYSRVGTDGDLGAPGSDQAAERQEIAIENLVSNWLPTAYRPRSIGIDPDNDGGSDGGVRVHLESGSLLLNAGESTSRGFRYTVISSAPSADNAGGLGSRRRPPRLPTSTRI
;
A
#
# COMPACT_ATOMS: atom_id res chain seq x y z
N MET A 1 -40.94 -34.60 -40.59
CA MET A 1 -39.53 -34.73 -40.16
C MET A 1 -39.18 -33.49 -39.36
N LEU A 2 -39.02 -33.64 -38.05
CA LEU A 2 -38.25 -32.81 -37.10
C LEU A 2 -38.64 -33.30 -35.70
N ALA A 3 -37.71 -33.97 -35.03
CA ALA A 3 -37.90 -34.49 -33.68
C ALA A 3 -37.69 -33.35 -32.68
N ALA A 4 -38.71 -33.07 -31.87
CA ALA A 4 -38.53 -32.34 -30.62
C ALA A 4 -38.09 -33.38 -29.57
N VAL A 5 -36.82 -33.32 -29.18
CA VAL A 5 -36.36 -34.05 -28.00
C VAL A 5 -36.81 -33.27 -26.77
N ALA A 6 -37.75 -33.84 -26.02
CA ALA A 6 -38.09 -33.39 -24.69
C ALA A 6 -37.03 -33.92 -23.71
N HIS A 7 -36.30 -33.03 -23.03
CA HIS A 7 -35.52 -33.39 -21.85
C HIS A 7 -36.36 -33.09 -20.61
N PRO A 8 -36.66 -34.09 -19.76
CA PRO A 8 -37.23 -33.86 -18.44
C PRO A 8 -36.11 -33.43 -17.48
N GLY A 9 -36.32 -32.32 -16.78
CA GLY A 9 -35.41 -31.85 -15.73
C GLY A 9 -35.33 -30.34 -15.66
N THR A 10 -36.39 -29.71 -15.16
CA THR A 10 -36.28 -28.39 -14.57
C THR A 10 -35.51 -28.52 -13.26
N ASP A 11 -34.25 -28.11 -13.27
CA ASP A 11 -33.63 -27.50 -12.10
C ASP A 11 -32.83 -26.32 -12.62
N GLY A 12 -33.33 -25.11 -12.34
CA GLY A 12 -32.77 -23.87 -12.82
C GLY A 12 -31.30 -23.80 -12.44
N ALA A 13 -30.42 -23.74 -13.44
CA ALA A 13 -29.05 -23.31 -13.24
C ALA A 13 -29.12 -21.82 -12.88
N VAL A 14 -29.28 -21.54 -11.59
CA VAL A 14 -29.13 -20.20 -11.05
C VAL A 14 -27.66 -19.85 -11.19
N VAL A 15 -27.33 -19.08 -12.22
CA VAL A 15 -26.00 -18.50 -12.38
C VAL A 15 -25.86 -17.43 -11.32
N ASP A 16 -25.11 -17.71 -10.26
CA ASP A 16 -24.82 -16.74 -9.22
C ASP A 16 -23.86 -15.67 -9.77
N LEU A 17 -24.44 -14.56 -10.23
CA LEU A 17 -23.69 -13.40 -10.73
C LEU A 17 -22.82 -12.74 -9.66
N ARG A 18 -23.03 -13.03 -8.36
CA ARG A 18 -22.12 -12.57 -7.29
C ARG A 18 -20.78 -13.30 -7.33
N ARG A 19 -20.73 -14.51 -7.90
CA ARG A 19 -19.49 -15.27 -8.10
C ARG A 19 -18.67 -14.77 -9.29
N LEU A 20 -19.30 -14.06 -10.23
CA LEU A 20 -18.67 -13.48 -11.42
C LEU A 20 -18.08 -12.08 -11.18
N GLY A 21 -18.31 -11.48 -10.00
CA GLY A 21 -18.03 -10.07 -9.76
C GLY A 21 -17.54 -9.74 -8.35
N THR A 22 -16.61 -10.50 -7.77
CA THR A 22 -15.81 -10.00 -6.63
C THR A 22 -14.48 -10.76 -6.53
N GLY A 23 -13.53 -10.46 -7.42
CA GLY A 23 -12.15 -10.97 -7.38
C GLY A 23 -11.27 -10.34 -6.28
N GLY A 24 -11.86 -10.03 -5.12
CA GLY A 24 -11.16 -9.58 -3.93
C GLY A 24 -11.02 -10.77 -2.98
N GLN A 25 -10.03 -11.63 -3.21
CA GLN A 25 -9.70 -12.67 -2.23
C GLN A 25 -9.24 -11.96 -0.95
N THR A 26 -9.95 -12.16 0.17
CA THR A 26 -9.46 -11.79 1.50
C THR A 26 -8.21 -12.62 1.76
N ARG A 27 -7.05 -11.97 1.72
CA ARG A 27 -5.76 -12.63 1.94
C ARG A 27 -5.32 -12.33 3.35
N GLU A 28 -5.30 -13.34 4.20
CA GLU A 28 -4.63 -13.29 5.49
C GLU A 28 -3.12 -13.35 5.22
N VAL A 29 -2.45 -12.20 5.28
CA VAL A 29 -0.99 -12.11 5.07
C VAL A 29 -0.31 -12.25 6.42
N SER A 30 0.17 -13.46 6.74
CA SER A 30 1.09 -13.66 7.87
C SER A 30 2.38 -12.87 7.60
N ASN A 31 2.66 -11.92 8.49
CA ASN A 31 3.69 -10.90 8.31
C ASN A 31 5.08 -11.47 8.67
N PRO A 32 6.13 -11.29 7.83
CA PRO A 32 7.50 -11.72 8.15
C PRO A 32 8.26 -10.78 9.12
N LEU A 33 7.67 -9.64 9.51
CA LEU A 33 8.27 -8.66 10.44
C LEU A 33 7.81 -8.86 11.91
N VAL A 34 7.18 -10.00 12.23
CA VAL A 34 6.36 -10.22 13.45
C VAL A 34 7.10 -10.48 14.74
N ASP A 35 8.38 -10.16 14.84
CA ASP A 35 8.98 -10.01 16.16
C ASP A 35 9.65 -8.65 16.28
N VAL A 36 9.00 -7.73 17.00
CA VAL A 36 9.61 -6.44 17.36
C VAL A 36 10.89 -6.67 18.16
N GLY A 37 11.04 -7.81 18.85
CA GLY A 37 12.28 -8.26 19.46
C GLY A 37 13.40 -8.52 18.44
N ALA A 38 13.08 -9.04 17.25
CA ALA A 38 14.06 -9.21 16.17
C ALA A 38 14.55 -7.86 15.59
N LEU A 39 13.76 -6.79 15.72
CA LEU A 39 14.18 -5.42 15.35
C LEU A 39 15.11 -4.76 16.38
N LEU A 40 15.24 -5.34 17.59
CA LEU A 40 16.15 -4.89 18.64
C LEU A 40 17.53 -5.57 18.57
N GLY A 41 17.76 -6.42 17.56
CA GLY A 41 19.03 -7.09 17.30
C GLY A 41 20.10 -6.19 16.66
N GLU A 42 21.14 -6.83 16.12
CA GLU A 42 22.25 -6.15 15.45
C GLU A 42 21.75 -5.24 14.32
N ARG A 43 22.16 -3.97 14.37
CA ARG A 43 21.80 -2.98 13.36
C ARG A 43 22.54 -3.29 12.07
N SER A 44 21.80 -3.60 11.01
CA SER A 44 22.35 -3.78 9.67
C SER A 44 22.36 -2.45 8.91
N ASP A 45 23.47 -2.14 8.24
CA ASP A 45 23.56 -1.01 7.29
C ASP A 45 23.09 -1.40 5.87
N ALA A 46 22.44 -2.55 5.72
CA ALA A 46 21.92 -2.99 4.43
C ALA A 46 20.84 -2.02 3.91
N VAL A 47 21.06 -1.49 2.71
CA VAL A 47 20.09 -0.64 2.02
C VAL A 47 18.90 -1.49 1.58
N MET A 48 17.71 -1.20 2.11
CA MET A 48 16.49 -1.94 1.77
C MET A 48 15.90 -1.48 0.45
N PHE A 49 15.83 -0.17 0.24
CA PHE A 49 15.36 0.47 -0.97
C PHE A 49 15.93 1.90 -1.08
N ASN A 50 16.01 2.40 -2.30
CA ASN A 50 16.40 3.76 -2.62
C ASN A 50 15.19 4.54 -3.14
N VAL A 51 15.14 5.83 -2.83
CA VAL A 51 14.07 6.71 -3.32
C VAL A 51 14.63 8.00 -3.89
N ALA A 52 14.23 8.35 -5.11
CA ALA A 52 14.33 9.70 -5.64
C ALA A 52 13.00 10.42 -5.40
N SER A 53 13.03 11.50 -4.61
CA SER A 53 11.86 12.30 -4.26
C SER A 53 12.21 13.79 -4.20
N PRO A 54 11.32 14.70 -4.64
CA PRO A 54 11.53 16.14 -4.54
C PRO A 54 11.61 16.65 -3.10
N THR A 55 10.89 16.01 -2.17
CA THR A 55 10.84 16.39 -0.76
C THR A 55 11.00 15.17 0.15
N PRO A 56 11.37 15.35 1.44
CA PRO A 56 11.41 14.25 2.40
C PRO A 56 10.00 13.73 2.75
N HIS A 57 9.82 12.40 2.73
CA HIS A 57 8.57 11.72 3.06
C HIS A 57 8.73 10.70 4.18
N TYR A 58 7.62 10.39 4.83
CA TYR A 58 7.52 9.18 5.64
C TYR A 58 7.12 8.00 4.74
N TRP A 59 7.99 6.98 4.66
CA TRP A 59 7.81 5.80 3.82
C TRP A 59 7.14 4.67 4.60
N ARG A 60 5.93 4.29 4.19
CA ARG A 60 5.13 3.23 4.82
C ARG A 60 5.15 1.97 3.99
N LEU A 61 5.20 0.81 4.64
CA LEU A 61 4.96 -0.49 4.00
C LEU A 61 3.48 -0.88 4.15
N THR A 62 3.03 -0.95 5.41
CA THR A 62 1.68 -1.35 5.76
C THR A 62 1.22 -0.68 7.06
N ALA A 63 -0.07 -0.76 7.35
CA ALA A 63 -0.65 -0.47 8.65
C ALA A 63 -1.21 -1.77 9.23
N LEU A 64 -0.98 -2.01 10.52
CA LEU A 64 -1.47 -3.18 11.23
C LEU A 64 -2.36 -2.69 12.36
N GLU A 65 -3.62 -3.12 12.35
CA GLU A 65 -4.68 -2.59 13.22
C GLU A 65 -5.13 -3.57 14.30
N HIS A 66 -4.78 -4.85 14.18
CA HIS A 66 -5.19 -5.88 15.13
C HIS A 66 -4.00 -6.37 15.96
N PHE A 67 -4.18 -6.44 17.28
CA PHE A 67 -3.21 -7.02 18.20
C PHE A 67 -3.90 -8.12 19.02
N ASP A 68 -3.38 -9.34 18.94
CA ASP A 68 -3.96 -10.53 19.59
C ASP A 68 -3.35 -10.83 20.97
N GLY A 69 -2.40 -10.01 21.43
CA GLY A 69 -1.63 -10.23 22.65
C GLY A 69 -0.19 -10.68 22.40
N GLU A 70 0.12 -11.17 21.21
CA GLU A 70 1.44 -11.65 20.79
C GLU A 70 1.93 -10.91 19.54
N ALA A 71 1.09 -10.80 18.51
CA ALA A 71 1.45 -10.27 17.21
C ALA A 71 0.49 -9.17 16.72
N TRP A 72 1.04 -8.29 15.88
CA TRP A 72 0.25 -7.34 15.10
C TRP A 72 -0.10 -7.94 13.74
N SER A 73 -1.36 -7.86 13.36
CA SER A 73 -1.89 -8.34 12.08
C SER A 73 -2.80 -7.30 11.42
N SER A 74 -3.14 -7.56 10.16
CA SER A 74 -4.09 -6.77 9.40
C SER A 74 -5.10 -7.70 8.73
N ALA A 75 -6.37 -7.36 8.82
CA ALA A 75 -7.49 -8.14 8.24
C ALA A 75 -8.12 -7.42 7.05
N VAL A 76 -7.32 -6.62 6.34
CA VAL A 76 -7.80 -5.77 5.24
C VAL A 76 -7.91 -6.52 3.92
N THR A 77 -8.82 -6.07 3.07
CA THR A 77 -8.95 -6.57 1.69
C THR A 77 -8.24 -5.64 0.72
N TYR A 78 -7.37 -6.20 -0.10
CA TYR A 78 -6.66 -5.45 -1.15
C TYR A 78 -7.37 -5.57 -2.49
N SER A 79 -7.63 -4.43 -3.12
CA SER A 79 -8.26 -4.34 -4.46
C SER A 79 -7.19 -4.31 -5.55
N ARG A 80 -7.45 -4.94 -6.70
CA ARG A 80 -6.54 -4.89 -7.86
C ARG A 80 -6.49 -3.47 -8.41
N VAL A 81 -5.28 -2.98 -8.70
CA VAL A 81 -5.07 -1.69 -9.39
C VAL A 81 -5.36 -1.86 -10.88
N GLY A 82 -5.99 -0.85 -11.50
CA GLY A 82 -6.26 -0.82 -12.93
C GLY A 82 -4.99 -0.74 -13.77
N THR A 83 -5.10 -1.02 -15.08
CA THR A 83 -3.95 -0.93 -16.02
C THR A 83 -3.45 0.49 -16.23
N ASP A 84 -4.28 1.49 -15.91
CA ASP A 84 -3.92 2.91 -15.89
C ASP A 84 -3.11 3.31 -14.64
N GLY A 85 -2.97 2.40 -13.68
CA GLY A 85 -2.23 2.65 -12.44
C GLY A 85 -2.98 3.55 -11.46
N ASP A 86 -4.24 3.90 -11.71
CA ASP A 86 -5.04 4.69 -10.79
C ASP A 86 -5.36 3.87 -9.54
N LEU A 87 -5.03 4.42 -8.37
CA LEU A 87 -5.29 3.77 -7.11
C LEU A 87 -6.72 4.05 -6.61
N GLY A 88 -7.43 5.00 -7.20
CA GLY A 88 -8.78 5.39 -6.77
C GLY A 88 -8.79 6.18 -5.46
N ALA A 89 -7.65 6.79 -5.10
CA ALA A 89 -7.57 7.62 -3.90
C ALA A 89 -8.46 8.86 -4.06
N PRO A 90 -9.24 9.24 -3.03
CA PRO A 90 -10.05 10.45 -3.10
C PRO A 90 -9.16 11.66 -3.36
N GLY A 91 -9.65 12.59 -4.18
CA GLY A 91 -8.96 13.83 -4.49
C GLY A 91 -8.51 14.56 -3.22
N SER A 92 -7.31 15.14 -3.26
CA SER A 92 -6.78 15.95 -2.15
C SER A 92 -6.22 17.25 -2.68
N ASP A 93 -6.40 18.32 -1.91
CA ASP A 93 -5.90 19.66 -2.25
C ASP A 93 -4.36 19.79 -2.15
N GLN A 94 -3.69 18.75 -1.65
CA GLN A 94 -2.23 18.69 -1.61
C GLN A 94 -1.66 18.63 -3.03
N ALA A 95 -0.48 19.21 -3.22
CA ALA A 95 0.25 19.04 -4.48
C ALA A 95 0.56 17.55 -4.72
N ALA A 96 0.59 17.14 -5.99
CA ALA A 96 1.02 15.79 -6.36
C ALA A 96 2.54 15.79 -6.58
N GLU A 97 3.22 14.80 -6.06
CA GLU A 97 4.66 14.60 -6.22
C GLU A 97 4.93 13.22 -6.80
N ARG A 98 5.86 13.15 -7.75
CA ARG A 98 6.35 11.90 -8.35
C ARG A 98 7.56 11.41 -7.57
N GLN A 99 7.57 10.13 -7.21
CA GLN A 99 8.69 9.47 -6.56
C GLN A 99 9.08 8.21 -7.32
N GLU A 100 10.39 7.95 -7.43
CA GLU A 100 10.93 6.75 -8.07
C GLU A 100 11.60 5.89 -7.01
N ILE A 101 11.16 4.63 -6.91
CA ILE A 101 11.56 3.72 -5.85
C ILE A 101 12.22 2.50 -6.47
N ALA A 102 13.39 2.12 -5.92
CA ALA A 102 14.13 0.94 -6.30
C ALA A 102 14.34 0.04 -5.08
N ILE A 103 13.87 -1.19 -5.15
CA ILE A 103 14.00 -2.15 -4.05
C ILE A 103 15.30 -2.95 -4.19
N GLU A 104 16.16 -2.87 -3.17
CA GLU A 104 17.49 -3.50 -3.18
C GLU A 104 17.50 -4.81 -2.39
N ASN A 105 17.16 -4.75 -1.10
CA ASN A 105 17.25 -5.90 -0.19
C ASN A 105 15.95 -6.22 0.56
N LEU A 106 14.90 -5.39 0.39
CA LEU A 106 13.62 -5.60 1.06
C LEU A 106 12.96 -6.91 0.59
N VAL A 107 12.83 -7.85 1.53
CA VAL A 107 12.07 -9.09 1.35
C VAL A 107 10.68 -8.88 1.93
N SER A 108 9.78 -8.37 1.10
CA SER A 108 8.40 -8.03 1.47
C SER A 108 7.49 -8.17 0.25
N ASN A 109 6.20 -8.42 0.48
CA ASN A 109 5.18 -8.27 -0.54
C ASN A 109 4.58 -6.85 -0.52
N TRP A 110 4.78 -6.10 0.56
CA TRP A 110 4.39 -4.69 0.62
C TRP A 110 5.44 -3.80 -0.02
N LEU A 111 4.96 -2.84 -0.80
CA LEU A 111 5.77 -1.84 -1.46
C LEU A 111 5.84 -0.55 -0.60
N PRO A 112 7.05 0.00 -0.36
CA PRO A 112 7.21 1.31 0.24
C PRO A 112 6.41 2.41 -0.47
N THR A 113 5.67 3.22 0.27
CA THR A 113 4.92 4.30 -0.35
C THR A 113 4.76 5.50 0.57
N ALA A 114 4.68 6.68 -0.03
CA ALA A 114 4.39 7.91 0.68
C ALA A 114 2.88 8.09 0.87
N TYR A 115 2.50 8.89 1.86
CA TYR A 115 1.11 9.24 2.10
C TYR A 115 0.66 10.38 1.16
N ARG A 116 -0.50 10.36 0.51
CA ARG A 116 -1.39 9.26 0.11
C ARG A 116 -1.05 8.95 -1.35
N PRO A 117 -0.82 7.69 -1.74
CA PRO A 117 -0.52 7.38 -3.12
C PRO A 117 -1.81 7.55 -3.96
N ARG A 118 -1.66 8.15 -5.13
CA ARG A 118 -2.75 8.45 -6.08
C ARG A 118 -2.68 7.56 -7.31
N SER A 119 -1.47 7.34 -7.81
CA SER A 119 -1.24 6.41 -8.92
C SER A 119 0.10 5.72 -8.81
N ILE A 120 0.23 4.57 -9.45
CA ILE A 120 1.47 3.79 -9.54
C ILE A 120 1.77 3.47 -11.00
N GLY A 121 3.01 3.72 -11.42
CA GLY A 121 3.56 3.24 -12.68
C GLY A 121 4.50 2.07 -12.40
N ILE A 122 4.17 0.91 -12.95
CA ILE A 122 5.02 -0.28 -12.90
C ILE A 122 5.63 -0.46 -14.29
N ASP A 123 6.90 -0.79 -14.34
CA ASP A 123 7.55 -1.20 -15.58
C ASP A 123 6.86 -2.49 -16.09
N PRO A 124 6.38 -2.55 -17.35
CA PRO A 124 5.77 -3.75 -17.92
C PRO A 124 6.63 -5.00 -17.78
N ASP A 125 7.96 -4.84 -17.80
CA ASP A 125 8.90 -5.96 -17.63
C ASP A 125 8.95 -6.48 -16.18
N ASN A 126 8.29 -5.78 -15.24
CA ASN A 126 8.24 -6.05 -13.81
C ASN A 126 6.79 -6.18 -13.28
N ASP A 127 5.76 -6.37 -14.11
CA ASP A 127 4.36 -6.38 -13.66
C ASP A 127 3.96 -7.55 -12.73
N GLY A 128 4.87 -8.51 -12.51
CA GLY A 128 4.66 -9.71 -11.70
C GLY A 128 4.00 -10.87 -12.47
N GLY A 129 3.83 -10.76 -13.79
CA GLY A 129 3.21 -11.76 -14.66
C GLY A 129 1.69 -11.61 -14.82
N SER A 130 1.04 -12.56 -15.48
CA SER A 130 -0.39 -12.51 -15.86
C SER A 130 -1.37 -12.43 -14.66
N ASP A 131 -1.02 -13.06 -13.54
CA ASP A 131 -1.72 -12.94 -12.24
C ASP A 131 -1.05 -11.90 -11.30
N GLY A 132 0.10 -11.40 -11.75
CA GLY A 132 0.86 -10.31 -11.17
C GLY A 132 0.14 -8.99 -11.26
N GLY A 133 0.47 -8.13 -10.31
CA GLY A 133 0.00 -6.76 -10.29
C GLY A 133 0.04 -6.20 -8.89
N VAL A 134 -0.04 -4.87 -8.82
CA VAL A 134 -0.17 -4.19 -7.54
C VAL A 134 -1.63 -4.22 -7.11
N ARG A 135 -1.81 -4.40 -5.81
CA ARG A 135 -3.07 -4.27 -5.12
C ARG A 135 -2.97 -3.16 -4.09
N VAL A 136 -4.08 -2.48 -3.85
CA VAL A 136 -4.15 -1.33 -2.94
C VAL A 136 -5.18 -1.57 -1.86
N HIS A 137 -4.82 -1.20 -0.64
CA HIS A 137 -5.80 -0.94 0.42
C HIS A 137 -5.94 0.57 0.57
N LEU A 138 -7.06 1.10 0.09
CA LEU A 138 -7.29 2.54 -0.08
C LEU A 138 -7.22 3.33 1.22
N GLU A 139 -7.74 2.77 2.30
CA GLU A 139 -7.85 3.46 3.57
C GLU A 139 -6.47 3.67 4.23
N SER A 140 -5.62 2.62 4.22
CA SER A 140 -4.26 2.71 4.74
C SER A 140 -3.26 3.28 3.72
N GLY A 141 -3.61 3.29 2.43
CA GLY A 141 -2.71 3.60 1.32
C GLY A 141 -1.63 2.53 1.10
N SER A 142 -1.80 1.32 1.64
CA SER A 142 -0.81 0.25 1.53
C SER A 142 -0.85 -0.41 0.15
N LEU A 143 0.32 -0.64 -0.41
CA LEU A 143 0.49 -1.29 -1.70
C LEU A 143 1.06 -2.70 -1.50
N LEU A 144 0.44 -3.68 -2.14
CA LEU A 144 0.82 -5.09 -2.07
C LEU A 144 1.13 -5.57 -3.50
N LEU A 145 2.34 -6.05 -3.73
CA LEU A 145 2.70 -6.77 -4.94
C LEU A 145 2.11 -8.17 -4.87
N ASN A 146 1.19 -8.51 -5.77
CA ASN A 146 0.66 -9.86 -5.91
C ASN A 146 1.57 -10.70 -6.81
N ALA A 147 2.83 -10.86 -6.43
CA ALA A 147 3.72 -11.78 -7.12
C ALA A 147 3.81 -13.06 -6.26
N GLY A 148 3.43 -14.22 -6.81
CA GLY A 148 3.24 -15.47 -6.06
C GLY A 148 4.28 -15.75 -4.97
N GLU A 149 5.43 -16.32 -5.35
CA GLU A 149 6.59 -16.53 -4.45
C GLU A 149 7.69 -15.46 -4.64
N SER A 150 7.50 -14.53 -5.57
CA SER A 150 8.51 -13.53 -5.93
C SER A 150 8.50 -12.38 -4.93
N THR A 151 9.65 -12.14 -4.30
CA THR A 151 9.88 -11.00 -3.41
C THR A 151 9.96 -9.69 -4.20
N SER A 152 9.71 -8.53 -3.57
CA SER A 152 9.91 -7.21 -4.18
C SER A 152 11.37 -6.88 -4.57
N ARG A 153 12.35 -7.78 -4.37
CA ARG A 153 13.76 -7.51 -4.64
C ARG A 153 14.01 -7.21 -6.12
N GLY A 154 14.77 -6.15 -6.42
CA GLY A 154 15.07 -5.71 -7.78
C GLY A 154 13.92 -4.93 -8.44
N PHE A 155 12.77 -4.81 -7.78
CA PHE A 155 11.59 -4.16 -8.31
C PHE A 155 11.78 -2.63 -8.35
N ARG A 156 11.38 -2.03 -9.48
CA ARG A 156 11.38 -0.57 -9.68
C ARG A 156 10.00 -0.10 -10.09
N TYR A 157 9.57 1.01 -9.51
CA TYR A 157 8.28 1.60 -9.79
C TYR A 157 8.28 3.09 -9.50
N THR A 158 7.33 3.78 -10.11
CA THR A 158 7.01 5.17 -9.80
C THR A 158 5.71 5.22 -9.03
N VAL A 159 5.64 6.06 -8.01
CA VAL A 159 4.37 6.42 -7.38
C VAL A 159 4.16 7.93 -7.47
N ILE A 160 2.90 8.34 -7.69
CA ILE A 160 2.49 9.73 -7.51
C ILE A 160 1.74 9.80 -6.19
N SER A 161 2.25 10.56 -5.24
CA SER A 161 1.68 10.70 -3.91
C SER A 161 1.36 12.16 -3.60
N SER A 162 0.53 12.40 -2.59
CA SER A 162 0.37 13.75 -2.05
C SER A 162 1.66 14.26 -1.41
N ALA A 163 1.96 15.55 -1.63
CA ALA A 163 3.09 16.23 -1.00
C ALA A 163 2.92 16.27 0.54
N PRO A 164 4.02 16.26 1.31
CA PRO A 164 3.94 16.37 2.75
C PRO A 164 3.29 17.69 3.16
N SER A 165 2.28 17.63 4.02
CA SER A 165 1.75 18.80 4.75
C SER A 165 2.17 18.69 6.21
N ALA A 166 2.32 19.82 6.90
CA ALA A 166 2.49 19.84 8.35
C ALA A 166 1.37 19.07 9.08
N ASP A 167 0.19 18.96 8.46
CA ASP A 167 -0.96 18.23 9.01
C ASP A 167 -0.83 16.70 8.84
N ASN A 168 -0.05 16.23 7.85
CA ASN A 168 0.13 14.81 7.54
C ASN A 168 1.50 14.26 7.96
N ALA A 169 2.50 15.13 8.09
CA ALA A 169 3.79 14.85 8.70
C ALA A 169 3.60 14.88 10.23
N GLY A 170 2.96 13.83 10.76
CA GLY A 170 2.45 13.77 12.14
C GLY A 170 3.19 14.66 13.14
N GLY A 171 2.54 15.74 13.58
CA GLY A 171 2.75 16.44 14.85
C GLY A 171 4.17 16.88 15.24
N LEU A 172 5.17 16.80 14.37
CA LEU A 172 6.57 17.09 14.70
C LEU A 172 7.03 18.30 13.90
N GLY A 173 6.65 19.50 14.35
CA GLY A 173 7.15 20.70 13.70
C GLY A 173 6.62 22.06 14.13
N SER A 174 5.56 22.16 14.94
CA SER A 174 5.18 23.45 15.50
C SER A 174 6.08 23.79 16.69
N ARG A 175 7.29 24.31 16.43
CA ARG A 175 7.96 25.17 17.42
C ARG A 175 7.06 26.39 17.63
N ARG A 176 6.07 26.28 18.51
CA ARG A 176 5.40 27.44 19.11
C ARG A 176 6.52 28.26 19.74
N ARG A 177 6.85 29.39 19.12
CA ARG A 177 7.75 30.38 19.70
C ARG A 177 7.16 30.71 21.08
N PRO A 178 7.90 30.53 22.19
CA PRO A 178 7.37 30.89 23.51
C PRO A 178 6.99 32.38 23.49
N PRO A 179 5.89 32.77 24.17
CA PRO A 179 5.50 34.16 24.25
C PRO A 179 6.66 34.96 24.84
N ARG A 180 7.03 36.07 24.18
CA ARG A 180 8.02 37.00 24.72
C ARG A 180 7.47 37.54 26.03
N LEU A 181 8.10 37.19 27.15
CA LEU A 181 7.83 37.83 28.44
C LEU A 181 8.10 39.34 28.29
N PRO A 182 7.22 40.21 28.83
CA PRO A 182 7.46 41.64 28.81
C PRO A 182 8.71 41.95 29.62
N THR A 183 9.65 42.67 29.01
CA THR A 183 10.83 43.19 29.69
C THR A 183 10.37 44.16 30.77
N SER A 184 10.57 43.81 32.04
CA SER A 184 10.32 44.73 33.14
C SER A 184 11.38 45.84 33.08
N THR A 185 11.01 47.01 32.58
CA THR A 185 11.74 48.25 32.81
C THR A 185 11.70 48.54 34.30
N ARG A 186 12.84 48.44 35.00
CA ARG A 186 13.00 49.10 36.30
C ARG A 186 13.66 50.46 36.06
N ILE A 187 13.01 51.47 36.63
CA ILE A 187 13.47 52.84 36.83
C ILE A 187 14.67 52.81 37.80
#